data_AF-A0A6I2U481-F1
#
_entry.id   AF-A0A6I2U481-F1
#
_cell.length_a   1.000
_cell.length_b   1.000
_cell.length_c   1.000
_cell.angle_alpha   90.00
_cell.angle_beta   90.00
_cell.angle_gamma   90.00
#
_symmetry.space_group_name_H-M   'P 1'
#
loop_
_entity.id
_entity.type
_entity.pdbx_description
1 polymer ?
#
loop_
_entity_poly.entity_id
_entity_poly.type
_entity_poly.pdbx_seq_one_letter_code
_entity_poly.pdbx_strand_id
1 'polypeptide(L)'
;MKEKMFAAFAANIKTMESLRRNEVKYVPGVLRIEKVIVLSAADYEKLAEDISPEYPFLKNNRTLMTAQPGGTFHCLLVTAETEQEGMLFALTENTLYTGRAQNVPGMELQGIPVERIALEEPKAYQEHAVFFHRARGLDDITGRDVHRPVPERQTSFRVELAVVLSDAQFRQFKECGLMEDKLFLFENSSRMWFDPGELCWHCLLIKGESSRDGILVEAEGYAYARYAAHVPDCGRLRLKDVPVRYEPLARRPEHRKSKGRDEAR
;
A
#
# COMPACT_ATOMS: atom_id res chain seq x y z
N MET A 1 16.34 -6.30 -42.33
CA MET A 1 15.08 -6.67 -41.64
C MET A 1 15.42 -6.72 -40.15
N LYS A 2 14.89 -5.82 -39.30
CA LYS A 2 15.17 -5.91 -37.85
C LYS A 2 14.50 -7.16 -37.31
N GLU A 3 15.26 -8.03 -36.66
CA GLU A 3 14.79 -9.27 -36.07
C GLU A 3 13.70 -8.95 -35.02
N LYS A 4 12.60 -9.71 -35.01
CA LYS A 4 11.52 -9.48 -34.06
C LYS A 4 11.93 -10.10 -32.72
N MET A 5 12.06 -9.27 -31.69
CA MET A 5 12.24 -9.75 -30.32
C MET A 5 10.92 -10.29 -29.79
N PHE A 6 10.97 -11.36 -29.02
CA PHE A 6 9.81 -11.94 -28.34
C PHE A 6 10.06 -11.94 -26.84
N ALA A 7 9.01 -11.70 -26.07
CA ALA A 7 9.06 -11.80 -24.62
C ALA A 7 7.76 -12.42 -24.09
N ALA A 8 7.87 -12.97 -22.88
CA ALA A 8 6.74 -13.52 -22.13
C ALA A 8 6.39 -12.54 -21.01
N PHE A 9 5.10 -12.23 -20.88
CA PHE A 9 4.59 -11.29 -19.89
C PHE A 9 3.58 -11.97 -18.99
N ALA A 10 3.51 -11.56 -17.74
CA ALA A 10 2.45 -11.96 -16.83
C ALA A 10 1.69 -10.73 -16.32
N ALA A 11 0.38 -10.87 -16.16
CA ALA A 11 -0.50 -9.79 -15.74
C ALA A 11 -0.49 -9.63 -14.22
N ASN A 12 -0.46 -8.37 -13.76
CA ASN A 12 -0.60 -7.96 -12.36
C ASN A 12 0.34 -8.68 -11.38
N ILE A 13 1.57 -8.93 -11.84
CA ILE A 13 2.61 -9.48 -10.98
C ILE A 13 3.01 -8.47 -9.92
N LYS A 14 3.15 -8.96 -8.69
CA LYS A 14 3.51 -8.16 -7.52
C LYS A 14 5.00 -8.15 -7.20
N THR A 15 5.76 -9.17 -7.61
CA THR A 15 7.20 -9.23 -7.32
C THR A 15 7.98 -9.80 -8.50
N MET A 16 9.23 -9.39 -8.64
CA MET A 16 10.14 -9.96 -9.63
C MET A 16 10.46 -11.44 -9.32
N GLU A 17 10.43 -11.83 -8.05
CA GLU A 17 10.69 -13.21 -7.63
C GLU A 17 9.66 -14.19 -8.21
N SER A 18 8.38 -13.80 -8.29
CA SER A 18 7.33 -14.60 -8.95
C SER A 18 7.65 -14.87 -10.42
N LEU A 19 8.24 -13.90 -11.13
CA LEU A 19 8.72 -14.10 -12.51
C LEU A 19 9.93 -15.04 -12.55
N ARG A 20 10.88 -14.87 -11.63
CA ARG A 20 12.09 -15.71 -11.56
C ARG A 20 11.78 -17.18 -11.29
N ARG A 21 10.76 -17.47 -10.45
CA ARG A 21 10.30 -18.82 -10.12
C ARG A 21 9.39 -19.45 -11.17
N ASN A 22 8.94 -18.69 -12.17
CA ASN A 22 7.97 -19.13 -13.18
C ASN A 22 6.65 -19.66 -12.60
N GLU A 23 6.21 -19.12 -11.46
CA GLU A 23 4.95 -19.48 -10.79
C GLU A 23 3.74 -18.71 -11.35
N VAL A 24 3.86 -18.18 -12.56
CA VAL A 24 2.90 -17.24 -13.15
C VAL A 24 2.46 -17.71 -14.52
N LYS A 25 1.25 -17.33 -14.92
CA LYS A 25 0.75 -17.61 -16.26
C LYS A 25 1.26 -16.55 -17.23
N TYR A 26 2.16 -16.98 -18.11
CA TYR A 26 2.71 -16.12 -19.15
C TYR A 26 1.82 -16.04 -20.39
N VAL A 27 1.87 -14.88 -21.03
CA VAL A 27 1.39 -14.66 -22.39
C VAL A 27 2.56 -14.16 -23.25
N PRO A 28 2.86 -14.84 -24.37
CA PRO A 28 3.92 -14.39 -25.27
C PRO A 28 3.46 -13.19 -26.11
N GLY A 29 4.42 -12.40 -26.57
CA GLY A 29 4.18 -11.35 -27.54
C GLY A 29 5.45 -10.83 -28.20
N VAL A 30 5.26 -10.07 -29.27
CA VAL A 30 6.35 -9.34 -29.94
C VAL A 30 6.73 -8.15 -29.07
N LEU A 31 8.01 -8.07 -28.70
CA LEU A 31 8.54 -7.01 -27.85
C LEU A 31 8.97 -5.80 -28.68
N ARG A 32 8.50 -4.62 -28.27
CA ARG A 32 9.00 -3.30 -28.69
C ARG A 32 9.35 -2.50 -27.45
N ILE A 33 10.59 -2.05 -27.34
CA ILE A 33 11.04 -1.20 -26.24
C ILE A 33 10.97 0.24 -26.71
N GLU A 34 10.13 1.03 -26.05
CA GLU A 34 9.91 2.44 -26.42
C GLU A 34 10.83 3.38 -25.62
N LYS A 35 11.25 2.96 -24.42
CA LYS A 35 12.12 3.75 -23.55
C LYS A 35 12.79 2.88 -22.49
N VAL A 36 13.99 3.27 -22.09
CA VAL A 36 14.75 2.65 -20.99
C VAL A 36 14.72 3.59 -19.79
N ILE A 37 14.31 3.06 -18.65
CA ILE A 37 14.39 3.72 -17.35
C ILE A 37 15.52 3.06 -16.55
N VAL A 38 16.48 3.86 -16.11
CA VAL A 38 17.61 3.39 -15.31
C VAL A 38 17.44 3.88 -13.87
N LEU A 39 17.39 2.92 -12.95
CA LEU A 39 17.29 3.14 -11.50
C LEU A 39 18.64 2.93 -10.82
N SER A 40 18.77 3.42 -9.59
CA SER A 40 19.83 2.91 -8.69
C SER A 40 19.55 1.45 -8.32
N ALA A 41 20.58 0.69 -7.93
CA ALA A 41 20.40 -0.71 -7.52
C ALA A 41 19.41 -0.85 -6.35
N ALA A 42 19.46 0.05 -5.37
CA ALA A 42 18.54 0.06 -4.23
C ALA A 42 17.08 0.32 -4.66
N ASP A 43 16.86 1.24 -5.60
CA ASP A 43 15.52 1.55 -6.11
C ASP A 43 14.96 0.42 -6.98
N TYR A 44 15.83 -0.21 -7.80
CA TYR A 44 15.46 -1.38 -8.58
C TYR A 44 15.04 -2.55 -7.68
N GLU A 45 15.77 -2.79 -6.58
CA GLU A 45 15.39 -3.81 -5.59
C GLU A 45 14.03 -3.52 -4.95
N LYS A 46 13.75 -2.25 -4.60
CA LYS A 46 12.44 -1.86 -4.06
C LYS A 46 11.30 -2.07 -5.05
N LEU A 47 11.50 -1.70 -6.32
CA LEU A 47 10.53 -1.99 -7.39
C LEU A 47 10.35 -3.49 -7.60
N ALA A 48 11.42 -4.28 -7.48
CA ALA A 48 11.38 -5.73 -7.63
C ALA A 48 10.61 -6.41 -6.48
N GLU A 49 10.64 -5.83 -5.28
CA GLU A 49 9.87 -6.27 -4.10
C GLU A 49 8.38 -5.93 -4.18
N ASP A 50 7.99 -4.81 -4.79
CA ASP A 50 6.60 -4.36 -4.93
C ASP A 50 6.35 -3.73 -6.31
N ILE A 51 5.97 -4.56 -7.28
CA ILE A 51 5.60 -4.12 -8.61
C ILE A 51 4.16 -3.61 -8.60
N SER A 52 3.97 -2.34 -8.96
CA SER A 52 2.68 -1.68 -8.96
C SER A 52 2.52 -0.70 -10.13
N PRO A 53 1.34 -0.60 -10.77
CA PRO A 53 1.08 0.42 -11.79
C PRO A 53 1.08 1.85 -11.23
N GLU A 54 1.08 1.99 -9.91
CA GLU A 54 0.91 3.27 -9.24
C GLU A 54 2.18 4.12 -9.16
N TYR A 55 3.36 3.56 -9.49
CA TYR A 55 4.58 4.35 -9.51
C TYR A 55 4.45 5.55 -10.46
N PRO A 56 4.84 6.76 -10.03
CA PRO A 56 4.73 7.97 -10.86
C PRO A 56 5.35 7.82 -12.25
N PHE A 57 6.51 7.18 -12.35
CA PHE A 57 7.19 7.00 -13.63
C PHE A 57 6.40 6.11 -14.61
N LEU A 58 5.65 5.12 -14.13
CA LEU A 58 4.79 4.29 -14.99
C LEU A 58 3.59 5.11 -15.50
N LYS A 59 3.00 5.94 -14.64
CA LYS A 59 1.90 6.85 -15.02
C LYS A 59 2.36 7.90 -16.04
N ASN A 60 3.51 8.51 -15.81
CA ASN A 60 4.07 9.55 -16.68
C ASN A 60 4.43 9.02 -18.07
N ASN A 61 4.78 7.74 -18.18
CA ASN A 61 5.15 7.09 -19.44
C ASN A 61 4.02 6.21 -20.01
N ARG A 62 2.78 6.36 -19.52
CA ARG A 62 1.65 5.50 -19.90
C ARG A 62 1.34 5.50 -21.39
N THR A 63 1.53 6.63 -22.07
CA THR A 63 1.31 6.76 -23.53
C THR A 63 2.32 5.99 -24.38
N LEU A 64 3.46 5.60 -23.81
CA LEU A 64 4.49 4.79 -24.46
C LEU A 64 4.25 3.27 -24.28
N MET A 65 3.30 2.90 -23.44
CA MET A 65 3.04 1.50 -23.11
C MET A 65 1.75 1.02 -23.74
N THR A 66 1.78 -0.17 -24.34
CA THR A 66 0.57 -0.86 -24.81
C THR A 66 0.83 -2.35 -24.76
N ALA A 67 -0.03 -3.09 -24.06
CA ALA A 67 -0.01 -4.54 -24.06
C ALA A 67 -1.13 -5.10 -24.93
N GLN A 68 -0.77 -5.94 -25.89
CA GLN A 68 -1.69 -6.76 -26.68
C GLN A 68 -1.32 -8.23 -26.48
N PRO A 69 -1.99 -8.95 -25.56
CA PRO A 69 -1.77 -10.38 -25.34
C PRO A 69 -1.78 -11.19 -26.64
N GLY A 70 -0.70 -11.94 -26.94
CA GLY A 70 -0.52 -12.67 -28.20
C GLY A 70 -0.13 -11.81 -29.41
N GLY A 71 -0.11 -10.49 -29.27
CA GLY A 71 0.25 -9.50 -30.27
C GLY A 71 1.52 -8.74 -29.91
N THR A 72 1.50 -7.41 -30.06
CA THR A 72 2.66 -6.55 -29.79
C THR A 72 2.58 -5.92 -28.41
N PHE A 73 3.71 -5.92 -27.71
CA PHE A 73 3.91 -5.24 -26.44
C PHE A 73 4.87 -4.07 -26.66
N HIS A 74 4.36 -2.86 -26.54
CA HIS A 74 5.14 -1.64 -26.44
C HIS A 74 5.47 -1.42 -24.96
N CYS A 75 6.74 -1.46 -24.62
CA CYS A 75 7.22 -1.61 -23.26
C CYS A 75 8.18 -0.50 -22.85
N LEU A 76 8.18 -0.20 -21.56
CA LEU A 76 9.35 0.36 -20.88
C LEU A 76 10.27 -0.78 -20.44
N LEU A 77 11.57 -0.61 -20.64
CA LEU A 77 12.58 -1.44 -19.99
C LEU A 77 13.09 -0.70 -18.75
N VAL A 78 12.91 -1.29 -17.57
CA VAL A 78 13.44 -0.77 -16.31
C VAL A 78 14.61 -1.64 -15.88
N THR A 79 15.77 -1.04 -15.63
CA THR A 79 17.01 -1.74 -15.24
C THR A 79 17.81 -0.91 -14.24
N ALA A 80 18.81 -1.49 -13.60
CA ALA A 80 19.88 -0.75 -12.93
C ALA A 80 21.17 -0.82 -13.76
N GLU A 81 22.12 0.10 -13.53
CA GLU A 81 23.38 0.17 -14.32
C GLU A 81 24.23 -1.11 -14.26
N THR A 82 24.17 -1.83 -13.14
CA THR A 82 24.97 -3.02 -12.87
C THR A 82 24.21 -4.32 -13.08
N GLU A 83 22.91 -4.26 -13.37
CA GLU A 83 22.06 -5.43 -13.46
C GLU A 83 22.16 -6.10 -14.83
N GLN A 84 22.29 -7.42 -14.83
CA GLN A 84 22.19 -8.23 -16.05
C GLN A 84 20.74 -8.45 -16.47
N GLU A 85 19.80 -8.26 -15.55
CA GLU A 85 18.38 -8.41 -15.78
C GLU A 85 17.62 -7.08 -15.67
N GLY A 86 16.46 -7.03 -16.29
CA GLY A 86 15.54 -5.91 -16.23
C GLY A 86 14.09 -6.36 -16.19
N MET A 87 13.21 -5.40 -15.92
CA MET A 87 11.77 -5.57 -15.94
C MET A 87 11.20 -4.85 -17.17
N LEU A 88 10.34 -5.54 -17.91
CA LEU A 88 9.60 -4.98 -19.04
C LEU A 88 8.19 -4.65 -18.58
N PHE A 89 7.74 -3.41 -18.72
CA PHE A 89 6.40 -2.99 -18.34
C PHE A 89 5.58 -2.56 -19.55
N ALA A 90 4.36 -3.09 -19.67
CA ALA A 90 3.36 -2.66 -20.63
C ALA A 90 1.98 -2.60 -19.96
N LEU A 91 1.05 -1.82 -20.51
CA LEU A 91 -0.27 -1.60 -19.92
C LEU A 91 -1.39 -1.85 -20.93
N THR A 92 -2.50 -2.40 -20.45
CA THR A 92 -3.81 -2.39 -21.15
C THR A 92 -4.85 -1.88 -20.16
N GLU A 93 -5.50 -0.75 -20.43
CA GLU A 93 -6.52 -0.15 -19.54
C GLU A 93 -6.09 -0.15 -18.06
N ASN A 94 -6.46 -1.16 -17.27
CA ASN A 94 -6.12 -1.26 -15.85
C ASN A 94 -5.19 -2.43 -15.48
N THR A 95 -4.60 -3.11 -16.46
CA THR A 95 -3.74 -4.27 -16.25
C THR A 95 -2.28 -3.93 -16.57
N LEU A 96 -1.40 -4.12 -15.59
CA LEU A 96 0.05 -4.05 -15.78
C LEU A 96 0.59 -5.42 -16.18
N TYR A 97 1.22 -5.48 -17.34
CA TYR A 97 1.94 -6.65 -17.82
C TYR A 97 3.42 -6.46 -17.55
N THR A 98 3.99 -7.43 -16.84
CA THR A 98 5.42 -7.45 -16.51
C THR A 98 6.11 -8.64 -17.17
N GLY A 99 7.19 -8.37 -17.89
CA GLY A 99 8.09 -9.39 -18.43
C GLY A 99 9.48 -9.27 -17.81
N ARG A 100 10.25 -10.35 -17.89
CA ARG A 100 11.66 -10.37 -17.47
C ARG A 100 12.56 -10.23 -18.70
N ALA A 101 13.41 -9.21 -18.71
CA ALA A 101 14.50 -9.08 -19.68
C ALA A 101 15.78 -9.71 -19.08
N GLN A 102 16.39 -10.63 -19.81
CA GLN A 102 17.70 -11.20 -19.46
C GLN A 102 18.77 -10.59 -20.37
N ASN A 103 19.98 -10.44 -19.86
CA ASN A 103 21.14 -9.90 -20.58
C ASN A 103 20.88 -8.51 -21.16
N VAL A 104 20.37 -7.58 -20.33
CA VAL A 104 20.10 -6.18 -20.73
C VAL A 104 21.28 -5.52 -21.47
N PRO A 105 22.55 -5.68 -21.04
CA PRO A 105 23.70 -5.10 -21.75
C PRO A 105 23.87 -5.60 -23.19
N GLY A 106 23.34 -6.78 -23.53
CA GLY A 106 23.41 -7.37 -24.88
C GLY A 106 22.23 -7.02 -25.79
N MET A 107 21.25 -6.24 -25.33
CA MET A 107 20.07 -5.87 -26.11
C MET A 107 20.37 -4.73 -27.09
N GLU A 108 19.77 -4.76 -28.29
CA GLU A 108 19.89 -3.66 -29.27
C GLU A 108 19.02 -2.46 -28.85
N LEU A 109 19.61 -1.56 -28.05
CA LEU A 109 18.93 -0.37 -27.51
C LEU A 109 19.33 0.93 -28.23
N GLN A 110 20.05 0.86 -29.35
CA GLN A 110 20.53 2.04 -30.06
C GLN A 110 19.36 2.90 -30.57
N GLY A 111 19.36 4.18 -30.19
CA GLY A 111 18.31 5.14 -30.55
C GLY A 111 17.07 5.10 -29.67
N ILE A 112 17.00 4.19 -28.70
CA ILE A 112 15.92 4.16 -27.70
C ILE A 112 16.23 5.21 -26.63
N PRO A 113 15.29 6.11 -26.28
CA PRO A 113 15.49 7.09 -25.22
C PRO A 113 15.82 6.42 -23.88
N VAL A 114 16.82 6.97 -23.18
CA VAL A 114 17.25 6.52 -21.85
C VAL A 114 17.02 7.64 -20.85
N GLU A 115 16.33 7.34 -19.76
CA GLU A 115 16.09 8.27 -18.66
C GLU A 115 16.59 7.65 -17.36
N ARG A 116 17.31 8.43 -16.54
CA ARG A 116 17.75 8.03 -15.20
C ARG A 116 16.86 8.71 -14.18
N ILE A 117 16.23 7.94 -13.31
CA ILE A 117 15.34 8.47 -12.28
C ILE A 117 15.66 7.87 -10.91
N ALA A 118 15.29 8.58 -9.85
CA ALA A 118 15.16 8.02 -8.52
C ALA A 118 13.68 7.74 -8.26
N LEU A 119 13.35 6.63 -7.61
CA LEU A 119 11.97 6.36 -7.21
C LEU A 119 11.56 7.34 -6.10
N GLU A 120 10.37 7.93 -6.25
CA GLU A 120 9.77 8.76 -5.21
C GLU A 120 9.38 7.87 -4.00
N GLU A 121 9.57 8.38 -2.79
CA GLU A 121 9.13 7.69 -1.59
C GLU A 121 7.59 7.77 -1.44
N PRO A 122 6.91 6.68 -1.03
CA PRO A 122 7.49 5.38 -0.69
C PRO A 122 7.85 4.54 -1.92
N LYS A 123 9.05 3.96 -1.90
CA LYS A 123 9.53 3.10 -2.99
C LYS A 123 8.92 1.71 -3.01
N ALA A 124 8.17 1.31 -1.98
CA ALA A 124 7.42 0.06 -1.91
C ALA A 124 6.25 0.23 -0.92
N TYR A 125 5.04 -0.01 -1.40
CA TYR A 125 3.83 0.20 -0.63
C TYR A 125 3.46 -1.05 0.20
N GLN A 126 2.97 -0.83 1.41
CA GLN A 126 2.34 -1.87 2.20
C GLN A 126 0.88 -1.99 1.75
N GLU A 127 0.52 -3.11 1.11
CA GLU A 127 -0.85 -3.42 0.65
C GLU A 127 -1.53 -4.52 1.49
N HIS A 128 -0.78 -5.18 2.39
CA HIS A 128 -1.28 -6.26 3.24
C HIS A 128 -1.05 -5.98 4.72
N ALA A 129 -1.96 -6.44 5.55
CA ALA A 129 -1.89 -6.32 7.01
C ALA A 129 -2.43 -7.58 7.68
N VAL A 130 -2.05 -7.78 8.94
CA VAL A 130 -2.60 -8.81 9.83
C VAL A 130 -3.48 -8.08 10.85
N PHE A 131 -4.79 -8.28 10.73
CA PHE A 131 -5.76 -7.74 11.68
C PHE A 131 -5.91 -8.67 12.88
N PHE A 132 -6.18 -8.09 14.04
CA PHE A 132 -6.42 -8.81 15.29
C PHE A 132 -7.80 -8.46 15.79
N HIS A 133 -8.61 -9.47 16.08
CA HIS A 133 -9.93 -9.28 16.64
C HIS A 133 -9.85 -8.91 18.14
N ARG A 134 -10.45 -7.77 18.49
CA ARG A 134 -10.58 -7.24 19.86
C ARG A 134 -9.24 -7.11 20.61
N ALA A 135 -8.23 -6.59 19.92
CA ALA A 135 -7.00 -6.15 20.56
C ALA A 135 -7.27 -4.98 21.51
N ARG A 136 -6.61 -4.98 22.67
CA ARG A 136 -6.76 -3.94 23.71
C ARG A 136 -5.80 -2.78 23.50
N GLY A 137 -4.63 -3.05 22.92
CA GLY A 137 -3.59 -2.06 22.64
C GLY A 137 -2.57 -2.55 21.61
N LEU A 138 -1.52 -1.77 21.44
CA LEU A 138 -0.48 -1.99 20.43
C LEU A 138 0.33 -3.27 20.67
N ASP A 139 0.58 -3.65 21.92
CA ASP A 139 1.38 -4.84 22.24
C ASP A 139 0.70 -6.14 21.77
N ASP A 140 -0.64 -6.18 21.75
CA ASP A 140 -1.43 -7.30 21.24
C ASP A 140 -1.23 -7.52 19.74
N ILE A 141 -1.12 -6.42 18.98
CA ILE A 141 -1.09 -6.43 17.49
C ILE A 141 0.32 -6.34 16.91
N THR A 142 1.33 -6.04 17.73
CA THR A 142 2.76 -6.09 17.36
C THR A 142 3.43 -7.40 17.76
N GLY A 143 2.71 -8.24 18.49
CA GLY A 143 3.16 -9.57 18.87
C GLY A 143 4.16 -9.60 20.03
N ARG A 144 4.12 -8.60 20.89
CA ARG A 144 4.94 -8.56 22.11
C ARG A 144 4.31 -9.33 23.27
N ASP A 145 2.99 -9.54 23.23
CA ASP A 145 2.27 -10.35 24.22
C ASP A 145 2.20 -11.84 23.82
N VAL A 146 2.29 -12.72 24.83
CA VAL A 146 2.25 -14.20 24.74
C VAL A 146 0.82 -14.73 24.93
N HIS A 147 -0.10 -13.92 25.49
CA HIS A 147 -1.51 -14.25 25.70
C HIS A 147 -2.41 -13.51 24.70
N ARG A 148 -2.25 -13.83 23.41
CA ARG A 148 -2.79 -13.01 22.31
C ARG A 148 -4.26 -13.27 21.95
N PRO A 149 -4.97 -12.25 21.40
CA PRO A 149 -6.06 -12.49 20.46
C PRO A 149 -5.53 -13.22 19.20
N VAL A 150 -6.34 -14.12 18.64
CA VAL A 150 -5.97 -14.88 17.44
C VAL A 150 -5.85 -13.91 16.25
N PRO A 151 -4.70 -13.88 15.54
CA PRO A 151 -4.58 -13.06 14.34
C PRO A 151 -5.47 -13.59 13.23
N GLU A 152 -6.06 -12.67 12.47
CA GLU A 152 -6.67 -12.97 11.19
C GLU A 152 -5.60 -13.34 10.15
N ARG A 153 -6.03 -13.92 9.03
CA ARG A 153 -5.13 -14.15 7.90
C ARG A 153 -4.59 -12.82 7.37
N GLN A 154 -3.31 -12.81 7.00
CA GLN A 154 -2.76 -11.69 6.27
C GLN A 154 -3.52 -11.51 4.97
N THR A 155 -4.12 -10.33 4.81
CA THR A 155 -5.06 -10.01 3.73
C THR A 155 -4.77 -8.60 3.23
N SER A 156 -5.29 -8.27 2.05
CA SER A 156 -5.15 -6.92 1.49
C SER A 156 -5.98 -5.93 2.30
N PHE A 157 -5.64 -4.65 2.22
CA PHE A 157 -6.45 -3.60 2.79
C PHE A 157 -6.49 -2.35 1.91
N ARG A 158 -7.53 -1.56 2.12
CA ARG A 158 -7.76 -0.25 1.52
C ARG A 158 -8.12 0.74 2.62
N VAL A 159 -7.43 1.87 2.63
CA VAL A 159 -7.72 2.96 3.57
C VAL A 159 -8.81 3.84 2.96
N GLU A 160 -9.95 3.94 3.63
CA GLU A 160 -11.10 4.74 3.17
C GLU A 160 -11.12 6.16 3.75
N LEU A 161 -10.41 6.37 4.87
CA LEU A 161 -10.24 7.66 5.53
C LEU A 161 -9.06 7.59 6.50
N ALA A 162 -8.23 8.63 6.52
CA ALA A 162 -7.19 8.82 7.52
C ALA A 162 -7.68 9.79 8.62
N VAL A 163 -7.70 9.33 9.87
CA VAL A 163 -8.02 10.12 11.05
C VAL A 163 -6.73 10.47 11.78
N VAL A 164 -6.47 11.77 11.90
CA VAL A 164 -5.28 12.32 12.56
C VAL A 164 -5.66 12.80 13.96
N LEU A 165 -5.05 12.19 14.96
CA LEU A 165 -5.14 12.55 16.37
C LEU A 165 -3.94 13.42 16.76
N SER A 166 -4.05 14.22 17.83
CA SER A 166 -2.83 14.76 18.47
C SER A 166 -1.94 13.62 18.94
N ASP A 167 -0.63 13.83 19.03
CA ASP A 167 0.30 12.76 19.43
C ASP A 167 -0.02 12.21 20.84
N ALA A 168 -0.57 13.04 21.73
CA ALA A 168 -1.03 12.60 23.05
C ALA A 168 -2.25 11.67 22.97
N GLN A 169 -3.26 12.02 22.17
CA GLN A 169 -4.43 11.17 21.92
C GLN A 169 -4.04 9.88 21.22
N PHE A 170 -3.11 9.94 20.25
CA PHE A 170 -2.64 8.75 19.55
C PHE A 170 -1.86 7.81 20.48
N ARG A 171 -1.00 8.34 21.35
CA ARG A 171 -0.32 7.54 22.38
C ARG A 171 -1.33 6.79 23.27
N GLN A 172 -2.33 7.50 23.78
CA GLN A 172 -3.41 6.89 24.57
C GLN A 172 -4.18 5.83 23.76
N PHE A 173 -4.46 6.11 22.48
CA PHE A 173 -5.12 5.17 21.59
C PHE A 173 -4.32 3.87 21.43
N LYS A 174 -3.00 3.97 21.28
CA LYS A 174 -2.09 2.81 21.20
C LYS A 174 -2.01 2.01 22.50
N GLU A 175 -2.05 2.66 23.65
CA GLU A 175 -1.87 2.00 24.96
C GLU A 175 -3.14 1.25 25.41
N CYS A 176 -4.31 1.89 25.31
CA CYS A 176 -5.56 1.32 25.83
C CYS A 176 -6.82 1.68 25.02
N GLY A 177 -6.71 2.54 24.01
CA GLY A 177 -7.89 3.12 23.36
C GLY A 177 -8.51 2.29 22.24
N LEU A 178 -7.99 1.11 21.91
CA LEU A 178 -8.56 0.25 20.85
C LEU A 178 -9.95 -0.27 21.21
N MET A 179 -10.19 -0.58 22.48
CA MET A 179 -11.48 -1.08 22.99
C MET A 179 -12.33 0.00 23.65
N GLU A 180 -11.92 1.28 23.56
CA GLU A 180 -12.69 2.40 24.07
C GLU A 180 -13.61 2.96 22.98
N ASP A 181 -14.82 3.39 23.36
CA ASP A 181 -15.73 4.06 22.44
C ASP A 181 -15.14 5.39 21.96
N LYS A 182 -14.97 5.51 20.65
CA LYS A 182 -14.50 6.69 19.93
C LYS A 182 -15.58 7.16 18.96
N LEU A 183 -16.00 8.42 19.12
CA LEU A 183 -17.02 9.02 18.28
C LEU A 183 -16.65 8.98 16.78
N PHE A 184 -15.39 9.24 16.45
CA PHE A 184 -14.91 9.19 15.06
C PHE A 184 -14.97 7.79 14.43
N LEU A 185 -14.95 6.71 15.22
CA LEU A 185 -15.14 5.36 14.68
C LEU A 185 -16.62 5.12 14.36
N PHE A 186 -17.51 5.51 15.28
CA PHE A 186 -18.95 5.40 15.08
C PHE A 186 -19.44 6.20 13.86
N GLU A 187 -19.03 7.47 13.75
CA GLU A 187 -19.41 8.38 12.66
C GLU A 187 -18.96 7.89 11.28
N ASN A 188 -17.90 7.08 11.22
CA ASN A 188 -17.32 6.58 9.97
C ASN A 188 -17.55 5.07 9.78
N SER A 189 -18.50 4.48 10.50
CA SER A 189 -18.85 3.06 10.41
C SER A 189 -19.16 2.59 8.98
N SER A 190 -19.81 3.43 8.16
CA SER A 190 -20.11 3.11 6.76
C SER A 190 -18.88 3.05 5.84
N ARG A 191 -17.68 3.40 6.33
CA ARG A 191 -16.41 3.36 5.60
C ARG A 191 -15.54 2.15 5.99
N MET A 192 -16.06 1.28 6.83
CA MET A 192 -15.36 0.10 7.35
C MET A 192 -16.17 -1.15 7.02
N TRP A 193 -15.56 -2.09 6.31
CA TRP A 193 -16.14 -3.41 6.03
C TRP A 193 -15.07 -4.37 5.51
N PHE A 194 -15.38 -5.66 5.48
CA PHE A 194 -14.56 -6.65 4.79
C PHE A 194 -15.24 -7.06 3.48
N ASP A 195 -14.51 -7.00 2.36
CA ASP A 195 -14.95 -7.52 1.07
C ASP A 195 -14.51 -8.98 0.92
N PRO A 196 -15.44 -9.96 0.98
CA PRO A 196 -15.10 -11.38 0.85
C PRO A 196 -14.73 -11.80 -0.58
N GLY A 197 -15.11 -11.04 -1.60
CA GLY A 197 -14.77 -11.31 -3.00
C GLY A 197 -13.32 -10.97 -3.32
N GLU A 198 -12.82 -9.86 -2.77
CA GLU A 198 -11.44 -9.42 -2.93
C GLU A 198 -10.50 -9.88 -1.79
N LEU A 199 -11.06 -10.45 -0.71
CA LEU A 199 -10.37 -10.72 0.55
C LEU A 199 -9.65 -9.45 1.07
N CYS A 200 -10.36 -8.32 1.03
CA CYS A 200 -9.84 -6.99 1.27
C CYS A 200 -10.55 -6.29 2.43
N TRP A 201 -9.78 -5.73 3.37
CA TRP A 201 -10.32 -4.89 4.43
C TRP A 201 -10.44 -3.45 3.97
N HIS A 202 -11.65 -2.89 4.02
CA HIS A 202 -11.86 -1.45 3.96
C HIS A 202 -11.83 -0.90 5.39
N CYS A 203 -10.89 -0.01 5.66
CA CYS A 203 -10.53 0.38 7.02
C CYS A 203 -10.21 1.87 7.14
N LEU A 204 -10.22 2.36 8.38
CA LEU A 204 -9.71 3.68 8.73
C LEU A 204 -8.24 3.57 9.10
N LEU A 205 -7.42 4.57 8.72
CA LEU A 205 -6.08 4.73 9.26
C LEU A 205 -6.13 5.74 10.41
N ILE A 206 -5.82 5.32 11.62
CA ILE A 206 -5.66 6.19 12.79
C ILE A 206 -4.17 6.47 13.00
N LYS A 207 -3.77 7.74 13.01
CA LYS A 207 -2.37 8.12 13.25
C LYS A 207 -2.22 9.40 14.06
N GLY A 208 -1.05 9.60 14.66
CA GLY A 208 -0.67 10.87 15.27
C GLY A 208 -0.27 11.92 14.23
N GLU A 209 -0.36 13.20 14.62
CA GLU A 209 0.00 14.34 13.77
C GLU A 209 1.47 14.31 13.30
N SER A 210 2.39 13.90 14.19
CA SER A 210 3.82 13.76 13.86
C SER A 210 4.28 12.29 13.74
N SER A 211 3.38 11.35 14.05
CA SER A 211 3.72 9.93 14.10
C SER A 211 3.96 9.35 12.71
N ARG A 212 5.04 8.56 12.60
CA ARG A 212 5.36 7.77 11.41
C ARG A 212 4.53 6.49 11.35
N ASP A 213 4.21 5.90 12.49
CA ASP A 213 3.36 4.72 12.62
C ASP A 213 1.86 5.08 12.63
N GLY A 214 1.03 4.06 12.45
CA GLY A 214 -0.43 4.15 12.44
C GLY A 214 -1.09 2.82 12.80
N ILE A 215 -2.41 2.85 12.97
CA ILE A 215 -3.23 1.67 13.21
C ILE A 215 -4.38 1.67 12.20
N LEU A 216 -4.51 0.58 11.44
CA LEU A 216 -5.68 0.32 10.61
C LEU A 216 -6.80 -0.21 11.50
N VAL A 217 -8.01 0.31 11.34
CA VAL A 217 -9.19 -0.03 12.16
C VAL A 217 -10.37 -0.40 11.29
N GLU A 218 -11.00 -1.52 11.62
CA GLU A 218 -12.35 -1.89 11.18
C GLU A 218 -13.19 -2.12 12.45
N ALA A 219 -14.41 -1.57 12.51
CA ALA A 219 -15.20 -1.52 13.74
C ALA A 219 -16.37 -2.51 13.77
N GLU A 220 -16.73 -3.13 12.66
CA GLU A 220 -17.89 -4.01 12.46
C GLU A 220 -19.20 -3.39 13.00
N GLY A 221 -19.36 -2.08 12.79
CA GLY A 221 -20.51 -1.30 13.28
C GLY A 221 -20.44 -0.84 14.75
N TYR A 222 -19.36 -1.12 15.48
CA TYR A 222 -19.15 -0.63 16.85
C TYR A 222 -18.48 0.75 16.89
N ALA A 223 -18.41 1.35 18.08
CA ALA A 223 -17.69 2.59 18.31
C ALA A 223 -16.22 2.38 18.73
N TYR A 224 -15.71 1.15 18.69
CA TYR A 224 -14.33 0.80 19.05
C TYR A 224 -13.67 -0.01 17.93
N ALA A 225 -12.34 -0.18 17.99
CA ALA A 225 -11.57 -0.92 16.99
C ALA A 225 -11.73 -2.43 17.18
N ARG A 226 -12.82 -2.99 16.62
CA ARG A 226 -13.09 -4.42 16.73
C ARG A 226 -12.04 -5.27 16.01
N TYR A 227 -11.49 -4.76 14.92
CA TYR A 227 -10.31 -5.28 14.27
C TYR A 227 -9.25 -4.17 14.16
N ALA A 228 -8.01 -4.51 14.48
CA ALA A 228 -6.89 -3.57 14.40
C ALA A 228 -5.65 -4.21 13.79
N ALA A 229 -4.91 -3.46 12.97
CA ALA A 229 -3.61 -3.85 12.44
C ALA A 229 -2.59 -2.72 12.57
N HIS A 230 -1.37 -3.03 12.97
CA HIS A 230 -0.31 -2.04 13.09
C HIS A 230 0.35 -1.74 11.74
N VAL A 231 0.53 -0.45 11.44
CA VAL A 231 1.30 0.04 10.30
C VAL A 231 2.55 0.73 10.85
N PRO A 232 3.75 0.12 10.69
CA PRO A 232 4.99 0.68 11.23
C PRO A 232 5.44 1.96 10.50
N ASP A 233 5.00 2.16 9.26
CA ASP A 233 5.34 3.34 8.47
C ASP A 233 4.18 3.74 7.55
N CYS A 234 3.39 4.73 7.96
CA CYS A 234 2.31 5.32 7.17
C CYS A 234 2.82 5.90 5.85
N GLY A 235 4.11 6.27 5.78
CA GLY A 235 4.74 6.71 4.55
C GLY A 235 4.67 5.65 3.45
N ARG A 236 4.56 4.36 3.80
CA ARG A 236 4.44 3.23 2.87
C ARG A 236 2.99 2.94 2.45
N LEU A 237 2.03 3.78 2.79
CA LEU A 237 0.62 3.57 2.43
C LEU A 237 0.21 4.39 1.20
N ARG A 238 -0.70 3.86 0.38
CA ARG A 238 -1.30 4.59 -0.74
C ARG A 238 -2.38 5.54 -0.22
N LEU A 239 -1.97 6.73 0.22
CA LEU A 239 -2.88 7.71 0.86
C LEU A 239 -3.23 8.92 0.00
N LYS A 240 -2.69 9.04 -1.23
CA LYS A 240 -2.81 10.25 -2.06
C LYS A 240 -4.25 10.75 -2.24
N ASP A 241 -5.18 9.82 -2.48
CA ASP A 241 -6.60 10.13 -2.73
C ASP A 241 -7.49 9.79 -1.53
N VAL A 242 -6.89 9.49 -0.37
CA VAL A 242 -7.59 9.15 0.86
C VAL A 242 -7.96 10.44 1.59
N PRO A 243 -9.24 10.67 1.95
CA PRO A 243 -9.62 11.85 2.71
C PRO A 243 -8.92 11.86 4.07
N VAL A 244 -8.65 13.04 4.59
CA VAL A 244 -7.99 13.24 5.90
C VAL A 244 -8.91 14.03 6.82
N ARG A 245 -9.11 13.55 8.04
CA ARG A 245 -9.88 14.21 9.10
C ARG A 245 -9.01 14.40 10.33
N TYR A 246 -8.94 15.62 10.83
CA TYR A 246 -8.26 15.94 12.08
C TYR A 246 -9.27 15.91 13.22
N GLU A 247 -8.99 15.12 14.26
CA GLU A 247 -9.83 15.11 15.45
C GLU A 247 -9.50 16.30 16.35
N PRO A 248 -10.51 17.00 16.88
CA PRO A 248 -10.29 18.06 17.84
C PRO A 248 -9.57 17.55 19.08
N LEU A 249 -8.73 18.39 19.68
CA LEU A 249 -8.21 18.14 21.02
C LEU A 249 -9.38 17.91 21.98
N ALA A 250 -9.34 16.80 22.71
CA ALA A 250 -10.33 16.54 23.75
C ALA A 250 -10.32 17.70 24.74
N ARG A 251 -11.41 18.50 24.76
CA ARG A 251 -11.57 19.54 25.78
C ARG A 251 -11.63 18.84 27.13
N ARG A 252 -10.87 19.32 28.12
CA ARG A 252 -11.02 18.85 29.51
C ARG A 252 -12.50 18.98 29.87
N PRO A 253 -13.14 17.95 30.45
CA PRO A 253 -14.51 18.08 30.91
C PRO A 253 -14.53 19.21 31.93
N GLU A 254 -15.26 20.29 31.62
CA GLU A 254 -15.54 21.33 32.59
C GLU A 254 -16.26 20.65 33.77
N HIS A 255 -15.64 20.70 34.95
CA HIS A 255 -16.31 20.30 36.17
C HIS A 255 -17.58 21.14 36.31
N ARG A 256 -18.72 20.53 35.98
CA ARG A 256 -20.03 21.02 36.43
C ARG A 256 -19.95 21.10 37.95
N LYS A 257 -19.76 22.31 38.48
CA LYS A 257 -19.97 22.60 39.90
C LYS A 257 -21.34 22.05 40.26
N SER A 258 -21.37 21.08 41.16
CA SER A 258 -22.60 20.65 41.82
C SER A 258 -23.27 21.89 42.39
N LYS A 259 -24.48 22.20 41.89
CA LYS A 259 -25.37 23.14 42.59
C LYS A 259 -25.66 22.51 43.94
N GLY A 260 -25.19 23.17 45.01
CA GLY A 260 -25.52 22.80 46.38
C GLY A 260 -27.03 22.69 46.53
N ARG A 261 -27.47 21.62 47.19
CA ARG A 261 -28.77 21.59 47.84
C ARG A 261 -28.72 22.59 48.97
N ASP A 262 -29.37 23.74 48.79
CA ASP A 262 -29.89 24.48 49.94
C ASP A 262 -31.11 23.71 50.43
N GLU A 263 -30.94 23.00 51.53
CA GLU A 263 -32.05 22.57 52.36
C GLU A 263 -32.59 23.80 53.09
N ALA A 264 -33.74 24.29 52.63
CA ALA A 264 -34.55 25.25 53.34
C ALA A 264 -35.81 24.55 53.88
N ARG A 265 -35.89 24.56 55.22
CA ARG A 265 -37.01 24.24 56.13
C ARG A 265 -37.22 22.80 56.54
#